data_AF-J7G498-F1
#
_entry.id   AF-J7G498-F1
#
_cell.length_a   1.000
_cell.length_b   1.000
_cell.length_c   1.000
_cell.angle_alpha   90.00
_cell.angle_beta   90.00
_cell.angle_gamma   90.00
#
_symmetry.space_group_name_H-M   'P 1'
#
loop_
_entity.id
_entity.type
_entity.pdbx_description
1 polymer ?
#
loop_
_entity_poly.entity_id
_entity_poly.type
_entity_poly.pdbx_seq_one_letter_code
_entity_poly.pdbx_strand_id
1 'polypeptide(L)'
;DSASTNSADESAKGPNLTEISKKITDSNAFVLAVKEVETLVSSIDELANKAIGKKIQQNGLGAEANRNESLLAGVHEISTLITEKLSKLKNSGELKAKIEDAKKCSEEFTNKLRVSHADLGKQGVNDDDAKKAILKTNADKTKGAEELGKLFKSVEGLVKAAQEALTNSVKELTSPVV
;
A
#
# COMPACT_ATOMS: atom_id res chain seq x y z
N ASP A 1 -50.98 -16.97 -42.31
CA ASP A 1 -50.26 -16.36 -41.18
C ASP A 1 -49.01 -17.12 -40.84
N SER A 2 -47.85 -16.60 -41.26
CA SER A 2 -46.55 -17.05 -40.75
C SER A 2 -46.18 -16.10 -39.62
N ALA A 3 -46.26 -16.59 -38.39
CA ALA A 3 -45.80 -15.87 -37.20
C ALA A 3 -44.26 -15.83 -37.25
N SER A 4 -43.72 -14.71 -37.72
CA SER A 4 -42.30 -14.41 -37.64
C SER A 4 -41.95 -14.15 -36.17
N THR A 5 -41.45 -15.18 -35.51
CA THR A 5 -40.78 -15.05 -34.21
C THR A 5 -39.47 -14.30 -34.45
N ASN A 6 -39.49 -12.98 -34.25
CA ASN A 6 -38.28 -12.19 -34.07
C ASN A 6 -37.56 -12.72 -32.83
N SER A 7 -36.66 -13.69 -33.05
CA SER A 7 -35.52 -13.92 -32.18
C SER A 7 -34.64 -12.68 -32.29
N ALA A 8 -34.97 -11.65 -31.51
CA ALA A 8 -34.08 -10.52 -31.30
C ALA A 8 -32.80 -11.09 -30.69
N ASP A 9 -31.81 -11.24 -31.56
CA ASP A 9 -30.46 -11.68 -31.26
C ASP A 9 -29.96 -10.94 -30.01
N GLU A 10 -29.78 -11.65 -28.89
CA GLU A 10 -29.27 -11.06 -27.64
C GLU A 10 -27.89 -10.41 -27.85
N SER A 11 -27.19 -10.77 -28.94
CA SER A 11 -25.96 -10.13 -29.41
C SER A 11 -26.12 -8.66 -29.82
N ALA A 12 -27.35 -8.16 -30.03
CA ALA A 12 -27.61 -6.77 -30.43
C ALA A 12 -27.77 -5.77 -29.26
N LYS A 13 -27.71 -6.23 -28.00
CA LYS A 13 -27.76 -5.31 -26.85
C LYS A 13 -26.37 -4.71 -26.61
N GLY A 14 -26.27 -3.38 -26.62
CA GLY A 14 -25.06 -2.67 -26.23
C GLY A 14 -24.69 -2.88 -24.75
N PRO A 15 -23.53 -2.38 -24.30
CA PRO A 15 -23.00 -2.63 -22.95
C PRO A 15 -24.00 -2.32 -21.83
N ASN A 16 -24.06 -3.18 -20.80
CA ASN A 16 -24.90 -2.96 -19.63
C ASN A 16 -24.35 -1.82 -18.75
N LEU A 17 -24.75 -0.59 -19.07
CA LEU A 17 -24.21 0.63 -18.43
C LEU A 17 -24.44 0.68 -16.91
N THR A 18 -25.56 0.12 -16.42
CA THR A 18 -25.86 0.08 -14.98
C THR A 18 -24.86 -0.81 -14.24
N GLU A 19 -24.53 -1.97 -14.82
CA GLU A 19 -23.55 -2.89 -14.23
C GLU A 19 -22.13 -2.32 -14.33
N ILE A 20 -21.76 -1.80 -15.50
CA ILE A 20 -20.42 -1.25 -15.75
C ILE A 20 -20.15 -0.03 -14.86
N SER A 21 -21.10 0.90 -14.73
CA SER A 21 -20.95 2.07 -13.85
C SER A 21 -20.77 1.68 -12.39
N LYS A 22 -21.45 0.62 -11.92
CA LYS A 22 -21.24 0.05 -10.60
C LYS A 22 -19.83 -0.55 -10.46
N LYS A 23 -19.37 -1.36 -11.41
CA LYS A 23 -18.01 -1.93 -11.41
C LYS A 23 -16.94 -0.84 -11.35
N ILE A 24 -17.08 0.21 -12.17
CA ILE A 24 -16.15 1.36 -12.17
C ILE A 24 -16.14 2.05 -10.80
N THR A 25 -17.31 2.29 -10.21
CA THR A 25 -17.42 2.93 -8.89
C THR A 25 -16.73 2.11 -7.80
N ASP A 26 -17.01 0.81 -7.75
CA ASP A 26 -16.44 -0.11 -6.76
C ASP A 26 -14.91 -0.26 -6.95
N SER A 27 -14.44 -0.41 -8.19
CA SER A 27 -13.01 -0.46 -8.53
C SER A 27 -12.28 0.85 -8.19
N ASN A 28 -12.90 2.00 -8.44
CA ASN A 28 -12.32 3.31 -8.12
C ASN A 28 -12.19 3.52 -6.60
N ALA A 29 -13.22 3.17 -5.84
CA ALA A 29 -13.17 3.20 -4.38
C ALA A 29 -12.04 2.31 -3.83
N PHE A 30 -11.85 1.13 -4.42
CA PHE A 30 -10.75 0.23 -4.06
C PHE A 30 -9.37 0.84 -4.36
N VAL A 31 -9.19 1.42 -5.56
CA VAL A 31 -7.93 2.10 -5.94
C VAL A 31 -7.59 3.22 -4.95
N LEU A 32 -8.58 4.04 -4.56
CA LEU A 32 -8.37 5.11 -3.58
C LEU A 32 -7.89 4.59 -2.22
N ALA A 33 -8.50 3.51 -1.72
CA ALA A 33 -8.10 2.90 -0.46
C ALA A 33 -6.67 2.31 -0.52
N VAL A 34 -6.29 1.70 -1.64
CA VAL A 34 -4.92 1.18 -1.84
C VAL A 34 -3.90 2.33 -1.97
N LYS A 35 -4.27 3.45 -2.60
CA LYS A 35 -3.41 4.65 -2.69
C LYS A 35 -3.16 5.31 -1.33
N GLU A 36 -4.13 5.26 -0.41
CA GLU A 36 -3.91 5.68 0.98
C GLU A 36 -2.78 4.86 1.63
N VAL A 37 -2.81 3.53 1.47
CA VAL A 37 -1.77 2.64 1.99
C VAL A 37 -0.39 2.91 1.36
N GLU A 38 -0.34 3.08 0.02
CA GLU A 38 0.90 3.44 -0.68
C GLU A 38 1.50 4.75 -0.17
N THR A 39 0.65 5.74 0.13
CA THR A 39 1.08 7.03 0.67
C THR A 39 1.65 6.88 2.08
N LEU A 40 1.02 6.07 2.94
CA LEU A 40 1.54 5.79 4.28
C LEU A 40 2.90 5.10 4.23
N VAL A 41 3.07 4.09 3.37
CA VAL A 41 4.37 3.41 3.16
C VAL A 41 5.42 4.41 2.65
N SER A 42 5.05 5.28 1.72
CA SER A 42 5.94 6.32 1.19
C SER A 42 6.32 7.36 2.26
N SER A 43 5.42 7.66 3.21
CA SER A 43 5.73 8.57 4.32
C SER A 43 6.84 8.02 5.22
N ILE A 44 6.90 6.69 5.43
CA ILE A 44 7.99 6.05 6.17
C ILE A 44 9.32 6.21 5.40
N ASP A 45 9.30 6.07 4.08
CA ASP A 45 10.49 6.26 3.24
C ASP A 45 11.00 7.71 3.31
N GLU A 46 10.10 8.70 3.29
CA GLU A 46 10.48 10.11 3.46
C GLU A 46 11.09 10.37 4.85
N LEU A 47 10.48 9.83 5.91
CA LEU A 47 11.03 9.91 7.27
C LEU A 47 12.42 9.27 7.36
N ALA A 48 12.62 8.10 6.77
CA ALA A 48 13.90 7.42 6.75
C ALA A 48 14.99 8.22 6.01
N ASN A 49 14.65 8.79 4.85
CA ASN A 49 15.61 9.53 4.03
C ASN A 49 15.91 10.95 4.56
N LYS A 50 14.95 11.57 5.28
CA LYS A 50 15.07 12.98 5.67
C LYS A 50 15.27 13.21 7.15
N ALA A 51 14.69 12.40 8.04
CA ALA A 51 14.58 12.74 9.46
C ALA A 51 15.53 11.97 10.39
N ILE A 52 16.16 10.87 9.93
CA ILE A 52 17.15 10.16 10.74
C ILE A 52 18.34 11.08 11.06
N GLY A 53 18.68 11.16 12.34
CA GLY A 53 19.80 11.96 12.83
C GLY A 53 19.59 13.45 12.65
N LYS A 54 18.32 13.91 12.65
CA LYS A 54 17.95 15.32 12.45
C LYS A 54 17.14 15.91 13.58
N LYS A 55 17.18 17.24 13.65
CA LYS A 55 16.25 18.09 14.41
C LYS A 55 15.81 19.28 13.58
N ILE A 56 14.73 19.93 14.01
CA ILE A 56 14.30 21.20 13.43
C ILE A 56 15.23 22.32 13.91
N GLN A 57 15.64 23.17 12.96
CA GLN A 57 16.36 24.42 13.15
C GLN A 57 15.62 25.53 12.41
N GLN A 58 16.09 26.78 12.53
CA GLN A 58 15.47 27.95 11.91
C GLN A 58 15.22 27.80 10.40
N ASN A 59 16.13 27.12 9.69
CA ASN A 59 16.09 26.98 8.23
C ASN A 59 15.75 25.55 7.77
N GLY A 60 15.05 24.76 8.60
CA GLY A 60 14.67 23.38 8.28
C GLY A 60 15.40 22.33 9.12
N LEU A 61 15.74 21.18 8.52
CA LEU A 61 16.37 20.08 9.25
C LEU A 61 17.89 20.25 9.36
N GLY A 62 18.38 20.32 10.60
CA GLY A 62 19.80 20.27 10.94
C GLY A 62 20.20 18.94 11.58
N ALA A 63 21.49 18.71 11.78
CA ALA A 63 22.00 17.48 12.38
C ALA A 63 21.68 17.38 13.89
N GLU A 64 21.28 16.18 14.32
CA GLU A 64 21.14 15.73 15.70
C GLU A 64 21.31 14.21 15.71
N ALA A 65 22.55 13.75 15.78
CA ALA A 65 22.85 12.34 15.66
C ALA A 65 22.32 11.54 16.87
N ASN A 66 21.93 10.30 16.61
CA ASN A 66 21.66 9.27 17.61
C ASN A 66 20.52 9.59 18.59
N ARG A 67 19.44 10.20 18.11
CA ARG A 67 18.24 10.51 18.92
C ARG A 67 16.96 10.18 18.16
N ASN A 68 16.91 8.96 17.63
CA ASN A 68 15.84 8.51 16.72
C ASN A 68 14.69 7.78 17.42
N GLU A 69 14.68 7.68 18.76
CA GLU A 69 13.69 6.91 19.53
C GLU A 69 12.23 7.29 19.23
N SER A 70 11.91 8.59 19.22
CA SER A 70 10.55 9.08 18.95
C SER A 70 10.18 8.98 17.47
N LEU A 71 11.15 9.15 16.57
CA LEU A 71 10.97 8.94 15.14
C LEU A 71 10.54 7.49 14.86
N LEU A 72 11.24 6.52 15.46
CA LEU A 72 10.93 5.10 15.28
C LEU A 72 9.62 4.68 15.95
N ALA A 73 9.28 5.27 17.10
CA ALA A 73 7.95 5.08 17.69
C ALA A 73 6.84 5.54 16.74
N GLY A 74 7.02 6.69 16.08
CA GLY A 74 6.10 7.18 15.05
C GLY A 74 6.01 6.25 13.84
N VAL A 75 7.15 5.74 13.35
CA VAL A 75 7.15 4.76 12.24
C VAL A 75 6.44 3.47 12.61
N HIS A 76 6.61 2.96 13.84
CA HIS A 76 5.89 1.79 14.33
C HIS A 76 4.36 2.01 14.35
N GLU A 77 3.91 3.21 14.74
CA GLU A 77 2.49 3.54 14.71
C GLU A 77 1.95 3.57 13.27
N ILE A 78 2.69 4.19 12.33
CA ILE A 78 2.32 4.18 10.91
C ILE A 78 2.28 2.75 10.35
N SER A 79 3.22 1.87 10.74
CA SER A 79 3.23 0.47 10.28
C SER A 79 2.01 -0.32 10.78
N THR A 80 1.57 -0.04 12.00
CA THR A 80 0.34 -0.59 12.58
C THR A 80 -0.90 -0.08 11.81
N LEU A 81 -0.95 1.22 11.51
CA LEU A 81 -2.03 1.82 10.72
C LEU A 81 -2.09 1.24 9.29
N ILE A 82 -0.95 1.00 8.65
CA ILE A 82 -0.88 0.32 7.35
C ILE A 82 -1.53 -1.07 7.44
N THR A 83 -1.19 -1.85 8.47
CA THR A 83 -1.75 -3.19 8.70
C THR A 83 -3.27 -3.14 8.89
N GLU A 84 -3.76 -2.17 9.66
CA GLU A 84 -5.20 -1.95 9.89
C GLU A 84 -5.92 -1.62 8.58
N LYS A 85 -5.36 -0.70 7.77
CA LYS A 85 -5.94 -0.28 6.49
C LYS A 85 -5.99 -1.44 5.49
N LEU A 86 -4.90 -2.21 5.36
CA LEU A 86 -4.86 -3.42 4.54
C LEU A 86 -5.89 -4.45 4.99
N SER A 87 -6.07 -4.63 6.30
CA SER A 87 -7.07 -5.56 6.86
C SER A 87 -8.52 -5.15 6.59
N LYS A 88 -8.77 -3.86 6.33
CA LYS A 88 -10.09 -3.33 5.97
C LYS A 88 -10.38 -3.42 4.48
N LEU A 89 -9.38 -3.69 3.64
CA LEU A 89 -9.59 -3.88 2.20
C LEU A 89 -10.37 -5.19 1.98
N LYS A 90 -11.64 -5.06 1.60
CA LYS A 90 -12.50 -6.20 1.26
C LYS A 90 -12.43 -6.44 -0.25
N ASN A 91 -11.88 -7.57 -0.67
CA ASN A 91 -11.99 -8.05 -2.05
C ASN A 91 -12.08 -9.58 -2.05
N SER A 92 -13.11 -10.12 -2.71
CA SER A 92 -13.38 -11.56 -2.82
C SER A 92 -12.89 -12.19 -4.13
N GLY A 93 -12.23 -11.42 -4.98
CA GLY A 93 -11.77 -11.83 -6.31
C GLY A 93 -10.25 -11.84 -6.46
N GLU A 94 -9.78 -11.47 -7.65
CA GLU A 94 -8.39 -11.60 -8.11
C GLU A 94 -7.36 -10.84 -7.25
N LEU A 95 -7.79 -9.79 -6.55
CA LEU A 95 -6.90 -8.96 -5.71
C LEU A 95 -6.67 -9.53 -4.32
N LYS A 96 -7.43 -10.54 -3.89
CA LYS A 96 -7.35 -11.11 -2.54
C LYS A 96 -5.94 -11.58 -2.19
N ALA A 97 -5.28 -12.31 -3.10
CA ALA A 97 -3.93 -12.81 -2.87
C ALA A 97 -2.91 -11.67 -2.66
N LYS A 98 -3.05 -10.55 -3.39
CA LYS A 98 -2.17 -9.38 -3.26
C LYS A 98 -2.43 -8.60 -1.97
N ILE A 99 -3.69 -8.54 -1.52
CA ILE A 99 -4.03 -7.94 -0.22
C ILE A 99 -3.39 -8.76 0.91
N GLU A 100 -3.53 -10.08 0.90
CA GLU A 100 -2.96 -10.95 1.94
C GLU A 100 -1.43 -10.89 1.95
N ASP A 101 -0.78 -10.84 0.79
CA ASP A 101 0.67 -10.67 0.70
C ASP A 101 1.13 -9.32 1.29
N ALA A 102 0.47 -8.21 0.91
CA ALA A 102 0.81 -6.89 1.44
C ALA A 102 0.57 -6.83 2.96
N LYS A 103 -0.54 -7.42 3.44
CA LYS A 103 -0.87 -7.52 4.85
C LYS A 103 0.20 -8.29 5.61
N LYS A 104 0.57 -9.48 5.11
CA LYS A 104 1.64 -10.29 5.71
C LYS A 104 2.95 -9.52 5.79
N CYS A 105 3.36 -8.82 4.73
CA CYS A 105 4.56 -7.99 4.76
C CYS A 105 4.45 -6.84 5.78
N SER A 106 3.27 -6.24 5.97
CA SER A 106 3.07 -5.18 6.97
C SER A 106 3.16 -5.69 8.41
N GLU A 107 2.64 -6.90 8.66
CA GLU A 107 2.75 -7.58 9.95
C GLU A 107 4.19 -7.99 10.23
N GLU A 108 4.90 -8.54 9.24
CA GLU A 108 6.33 -8.89 9.35
C GLU A 108 7.19 -7.66 9.68
N PHE A 109 6.97 -6.54 8.99
CA PHE A 109 7.68 -5.29 9.25
C PHE A 109 7.41 -4.77 10.67
N THR A 110 6.15 -4.64 11.06
CA THR A 110 5.75 -4.17 12.40
C THR A 110 6.33 -5.09 13.48
N ASN A 111 6.24 -6.40 13.28
CA ASN A 111 6.82 -7.38 14.19
C ASN A 111 8.33 -7.27 14.27
N LYS A 112 9.03 -7.03 13.16
CA LYS A 112 10.49 -6.88 13.13
C LYS A 112 10.96 -5.67 13.96
N LEU A 113 10.25 -4.54 13.86
CA LEU A 113 10.51 -3.38 14.70
C LEU A 113 10.32 -3.72 16.19
N ARG A 114 9.21 -4.39 16.51
CA ARG A 114 8.86 -4.80 17.89
C ARG A 114 9.88 -5.76 18.49
N VAL A 115 10.31 -6.81 17.78
CA VAL A 115 11.32 -7.75 18.32
C VAL A 115 12.70 -7.10 18.46
N SER A 116 12.97 -6.03 17.70
CA SER A 116 14.21 -5.26 17.79
C SER A 116 14.16 -4.16 18.87
N HIS A 117 13.16 -4.15 19.77
CA HIS A 117 12.94 -3.07 20.74
C HIS A 117 14.13 -2.80 21.66
N ALA A 118 15.00 -3.78 21.94
CA ALA A 118 16.20 -3.57 22.76
C ALA A 118 17.13 -2.51 22.14
N ASP A 119 17.16 -2.42 20.80
CA ASP A 119 17.94 -1.44 20.07
C ASP A 119 17.12 -0.23 19.60
N LEU A 120 15.85 -0.46 19.25
CA LEU A 120 14.98 0.57 18.64
C LEU A 120 14.11 1.32 19.65
N GLY A 121 13.95 0.79 20.87
CA GLY A 121 13.11 1.36 21.92
C GLY A 121 13.89 1.95 23.09
N LYS A 122 15.22 2.01 23.00
CA LYS A 122 16.09 2.66 24.01
C LYS A 122 16.19 4.15 23.75
N GLN A 123 16.48 4.93 24.80
CA GLN A 123 16.83 6.34 24.63
C GLN A 123 18.14 6.45 23.83
N GLY A 124 18.21 7.41 22.92
CA GLY A 124 19.39 7.65 22.10
C GLY A 124 19.62 6.58 21.03
N VAL A 125 18.57 6.16 20.32
CA VAL A 125 18.73 5.21 19.21
C VAL A 125 19.66 5.81 18.17
N ASN A 126 20.79 5.13 17.92
CA ASN A 126 21.80 5.60 16.99
C ASN A 126 21.30 5.60 15.54
N ASP A 127 21.93 6.40 14.69
CA ASP A 127 21.51 6.57 13.30
C ASP A 127 21.65 5.28 12.48
N ASP A 128 22.61 4.42 12.83
CA ASP A 128 22.86 3.15 12.15
C ASP A 128 21.73 2.14 12.41
N ASP A 129 21.33 1.98 13.67
CA ASP A 129 20.19 1.15 14.08
C ASP A 129 18.88 1.65 13.46
N ALA A 130 18.67 2.98 13.42
CA ALA A 130 17.53 3.56 12.73
C ALA A 130 17.53 3.25 11.23
N LYS A 131 18.68 3.35 10.55
CA LYS A 131 18.79 3.00 9.12
C LYS A 131 18.52 1.52 8.87
N LYS A 132 19.05 0.62 9.71
CA LYS A 132 18.76 -0.83 9.63
C LYS A 132 17.28 -1.16 9.80
N ALA A 133 16.53 -0.28 10.47
CA ALA A 133 15.11 -0.46 10.73
C ALA A 133 14.22 0.10 9.61
N ILE A 134 14.51 1.30 9.09
CA ILE A 134 13.55 2.01 8.22
C ILE A 134 14.13 2.53 6.89
N LEU A 135 15.45 2.47 6.67
CA LEU A 135 16.05 2.89 5.40
C LEU A 135 16.20 1.69 4.46
N LYS A 136 15.23 1.48 3.58
CA LYS A 136 15.20 0.32 2.65
C LYS A 136 16.40 0.21 1.71
N THR A 137 17.16 1.28 1.53
CA THR A 137 18.40 1.33 0.72
C THR A 137 19.66 1.09 1.53
N ASN A 138 19.57 0.97 2.86
CA ASN A 138 20.73 0.72 3.72
C ASN A 138 21.40 -0.62 3.39
N ALA A 139 22.71 -0.71 3.56
CA ALA A 139 23.45 -1.95 3.29
C ALA A 139 23.02 -3.06 4.25
N ASP A 140 23.09 -2.80 5.55
CA ASP A 140 22.56 -3.67 6.60
C ASP A 140 21.09 -3.34 6.85
N LYS A 141 20.22 -4.35 6.80
CA LYS A 141 18.76 -4.20 6.91
C LYS A 141 18.15 -5.07 8.00
N THR A 142 18.98 -5.54 8.93
CA THR A 142 18.65 -6.62 9.88
C THR A 142 17.59 -6.27 10.93
N LYS A 143 17.13 -5.02 11.02
CA LYS A 143 16.19 -4.54 12.06
C LYS A 143 14.82 -4.09 11.51
N GLY A 144 14.54 -4.28 10.22
CA GLY A 144 13.24 -3.93 9.64
C GLY A 144 13.30 -3.40 8.22
N ALA A 145 14.44 -2.87 7.77
CA ALA A 145 14.54 -2.25 6.45
C ALA A 145 14.37 -3.26 5.31
N GLU A 146 14.61 -4.56 5.57
CA GLU A 146 14.36 -5.62 4.61
C GLU A 146 12.86 -5.88 4.46
N GLU A 147 12.15 -6.02 5.58
CA GLU A 147 10.70 -6.19 5.64
C GLU A 147 9.96 -4.97 5.08
N LEU A 148 10.43 -3.75 5.36
CA LEU A 148 9.91 -2.53 4.75
C LEU A 148 10.08 -2.55 3.22
N GLY A 149 11.22 -3.02 2.72
CA GLY A 149 11.46 -3.19 1.28
C GLY A 149 10.50 -4.20 0.63
N LYS A 150 10.16 -5.29 1.33
CA LYS A 150 9.16 -6.28 0.89
C LYS A 150 7.76 -5.68 0.88
N LEU A 151 7.38 -4.97 1.95
CA LEU A 151 6.11 -4.25 2.05
C LEU A 151 5.94 -3.25 0.90
N PHE A 152 6.97 -2.45 0.60
CA PHE A 152 6.96 -1.49 -0.51
C PHE A 152 6.63 -2.16 -1.85
N LYS A 153 7.31 -3.26 -2.16
CA LYS A 153 7.10 -4.02 -3.41
C LYS A 153 5.72 -4.66 -3.47
N SER A 154 5.25 -5.23 -2.35
CA SER A 154 3.93 -5.88 -2.31
C SER A 154 2.81 -4.86 -2.50
N VAL A 155 2.90 -3.69 -1.84
CA VAL A 155 1.94 -2.59 -2.01
C VAL A 155 2.00 -2.01 -3.43
N GLU A 156 3.18 -1.84 -4.03
CA GLU A 156 3.32 -1.45 -5.44
C GLU A 156 2.60 -2.44 -6.38
N GLY A 157 2.77 -3.74 -6.14
CA GLY A 157 2.09 -4.79 -6.88
C GLY A 157 0.56 -4.77 -6.70
N LEU A 158 0.08 -4.42 -5.52
CA LEU A 158 -1.35 -4.25 -5.23
C LEU A 158 -1.94 -3.02 -5.93
N VAL A 159 -1.22 -1.88 -5.91
CA VAL A 159 -1.61 -0.65 -6.61
C VAL A 159 -1.77 -0.91 -8.10
N LYS A 160 -0.79 -1.55 -8.74
CA LYS A 160 -0.84 -1.86 -10.18
C LYS A 160 -2.05 -2.72 -10.54
N ALA A 161 -2.29 -3.78 -9.77
CA ALA A 161 -3.42 -4.67 -10.01
C ALA A 161 -4.78 -3.98 -9.78
N ALA A 162 -4.88 -3.09 -8.79
CA ALA A 162 -6.07 -2.27 -8.57
C ALA A 162 -6.35 -1.33 -9.75
N GLN A 163 -5.31 -0.68 -10.28
CA GLN A 163 -5.40 0.20 -11.45
C GLN A 163 -5.77 -0.55 -12.72
N GLU A 164 -5.22 -1.76 -12.92
CA GLU A 164 -5.58 -2.65 -14.03
C GLU A 164 -7.06 -3.07 -13.96
N ALA A 165 -7.56 -3.46 -12.78
CA ALA A 165 -8.96 -3.79 -12.58
C ALA A 165 -9.89 -2.62 -12.92
N LEU A 166 -9.57 -1.40 -12.46
CA LEU A 166 -10.32 -0.20 -12.82
C LEU A 166 -10.26 0.08 -14.33
N THR A 167 -9.08 -0.03 -14.93
CA THR A 167 -8.89 0.17 -16.38
C THR A 167 -9.73 -0.81 -17.19
N ASN A 168 -9.82 -2.06 -16.75
CA ASN A 168 -10.64 -3.08 -17.40
C ASN A 168 -12.14 -2.75 -17.27
N SER A 169 -12.60 -2.34 -16.08
CA SER A 169 -13.99 -1.89 -15.89
C SER A 169 -14.35 -0.70 -16.80
N VAL A 170 -13.41 0.23 -17.03
CA VAL A 170 -13.62 1.37 -17.93
C VAL A 170 -13.66 0.91 -19.40
N LYS A 171 -12.80 -0.03 -19.81
CA LYS A 171 -12.79 -0.56 -21.18
C LYS A 171 -14.11 -1.24 -21.57
N GLU A 172 -14.82 -1.84 -20.62
CA GLU A 172 -16.15 -2.44 -20.85
C GLU A 172 -17.17 -1.44 -21.44
N LEU A 173 -16.99 -0.12 -21.24
CA LEU A 173 -17.85 0.91 -21.84
C LEU A 173 -17.80 0.93 -23.38
N THR A 174 -16.70 0.48 -23.97
CA THR A 174 -16.43 0.56 -25.41
C THR A 174 -16.24 -0.80 -26.06
N SER A 175 -16.28 -1.88 -25.28
CA SER A 175 -16.14 -3.24 -25.78
C SER A 175 -17.50 -3.81 -26.22
N PRO A 176 -17.54 -4.67 -27.25
CA PRO A 176 -18.75 -5.40 -27.60
C PRO A 176 -19.25 -6.24 -26.40
N VAL A 177 -20.56 -6.42 -26.29
CA VAL A 177 -21.14 -7.35 -25.30
C VAL A 177 -20.77 -8.77 -25.72
N VAL A 178 -20.12 -9.51 -24.83
CA VAL A 178 -19.76 -10.93 -25.00
C VAL A 178 -20.96 -11.81 -24.63
#